data_AF-A0A2P6RNI1-F1
#
_entry.id   AF-A0A2P6RNI1-F1
#
_cell.length_a   1.000
_cell.length_b   1.000
_cell.length_c   1.000
_cell.angle_alpha   90.00
_cell.angle_beta   90.00
_cell.angle_gamma   90.00
#
_symmetry.space_group_name_H-M   'P 1'
#
loop_
_entity.id
_entity.type
_entity.pdbx_description
1 polymer ?
#
loop_
_entity_poly.entity_id
_entity_poly.type
_entity_poly.pdbx_seq_one_letter_code
_entity_poly.pdbx_strand_id
1 'polypeptide(L)' 'MSIKMPKGLPFSVDTWSPSSKRKRHHFLTHAHKDHSTWISSHFSYPIYSTHLTKTLLQHYPKALKLGNL' A
#
# COMPACT_ATOMS: atom_id res chain seq x y z
N MET A 1 7.90 4.06 6.82
CA MET A 1 9.15 3.32 7.18
C MET A 1 9.28 2.07 6.32
N SER A 2 10.46 1.74 5.73
CA SER A 2 10.60 0.53 4.89
C SER A 2 11.16 -0.65 5.70
N ILE A 3 10.29 -1.55 6.12
CA ILE A 3 10.68 -2.85 6.68
C ILE A 3 10.90 -3.81 5.51
N LYS A 4 12.10 -4.36 5.39
CA LYS A 4 12.38 -5.38 4.37
C LYS A 4 11.58 -6.63 4.71
N MET A 5 10.57 -6.93 3.91
CA MET A 5 9.78 -8.14 4.07
C MET A 5 10.68 -9.39 3.98
N PRO A 6 10.53 -10.36 4.89
CA PRO A 6 11.18 -11.66 4.77
C PRO A 6 10.96 -12.29 3.40
N LYS A 7 12.01 -12.91 2.84
CA LYS A 7 11.92 -13.65 1.58
C LYS A 7 10.95 -14.83 1.77
N GLY A 8 10.18 -15.15 0.74
CA GLY A 8 9.30 -16.34 0.73
C GLY A 8 7.87 -16.14 1.27
N LEU A 9 7.55 -15.00 1.88
CA LEU A 9 6.17 -14.76 2.34
C LEU A 9 5.18 -14.71 1.16
N PRO A 10 3.96 -15.26 1.29
CA PRO A 10 2.97 -15.26 0.21
C PRO A 10 2.27 -13.89 0.04
N PHE A 11 2.61 -12.91 0.88
CA PHE A 11 1.99 -11.59 0.92
C PHE A 11 3.02 -10.46 0.91
N SER A 12 2.50 -9.25 0.79
CA SER A 12 3.22 -7.98 0.93
C SER A 12 2.41 -7.02 1.80
N VAL A 13 3.10 -6.16 2.53
CA VAL A 13 2.52 -5.12 3.38
C VAL A 13 3.16 -3.81 2.99
N ASP A 14 2.36 -2.79 2.68
CA ASP A 14 2.80 -1.42 2.35
C ASP A 14 3.95 -1.33 1.35
N THR A 15 4.03 -2.29 0.42
CA THR A 15 5.12 -2.41 -0.54
C THR A 15 4.54 -2.59 -1.95
N TRP A 16 4.88 -1.66 -2.83
CA TRP A 16 4.33 -1.57 -4.18
C TRP A 16 5.47 -1.48 -5.20
N SER A 17 5.94 -2.65 -5.65
CA SER A 17 7.03 -2.79 -6.61
C SER A 17 6.75 -3.96 -7.56
N PRO A 18 7.52 -4.12 -8.65
CA PRO A 18 7.37 -5.28 -9.53
C PRO A 18 7.53 -6.62 -8.80
N SER A 19 8.27 -6.67 -7.70
CA SER A 19 8.43 -7.89 -6.90
C SER A 19 7.25 -8.15 -5.97
N SER A 20 6.68 -7.11 -5.36
CA SER A 20 5.50 -7.27 -4.51
C SER A 20 4.25 -7.58 -5.33
N LYS A 21 4.11 -7.03 -6.54
CA LYS A 21 2.99 -7.31 -7.49
C LYS A 21 2.78 -8.80 -7.77
N ARG A 22 3.84 -9.61 -7.66
CA ARG A 22 3.80 -11.07 -7.84
C ARG A 22 3.24 -11.84 -6.63
N LYS A 23 2.99 -11.16 -5.50
CA LYS A 23 2.39 -11.78 -4.31
C LYS A 23 0.87 -11.88 -4.47
N ARG A 24 0.26 -12.89 -3.85
CA ARG A 24 -1.19 -13.14 -3.96
C ARG A 24 -2.02 -12.24 -3.05
N HIS A 25 -1.42 -11.71 -2.00
CA HIS A 25 -2.09 -10.93 -0.98
C HIS A 25 -1.31 -9.64 -0.70
N HIS A 26 -2.03 -8.54 -0.66
CA HIS A 26 -1.50 -7.21 -0.38
C HIS A 26 -2.24 -6.62 0.80
N PHE A 27 -1.51 -6.09 1.77
CA PHE A 27 -2.07 -5.39 2.91
C PHE A 27 -1.62 -3.94 2.87
N LEU A 28 -2.57 -3.02 3.04
CA LEU A 28 -2.29 -1.63 3.31
C LEU A 28 -2.68 -1.35 4.75
N THR A 29 -1.69 -0.99 5.57
CA THR A 29 -1.91 -0.79 7.01
C THR A 29 -2.72 0.47 7.28
N HIS A 30 -2.35 1.60 6.67
CA HIS A 30 -3.00 2.89 6.87
C HIS A 30 -2.79 3.85 5.69
N ALA A 31 -3.58 4.94 5.65
CA ALA A 31 -3.68 5.87 4.52
C ALA A 31 -2.61 6.98 4.53
N HIS A 32 -1.34 6.60 4.69
CA HIS A 32 -0.20 7.52 4.56
C HIS A 32 0.48 7.40 3.20
N LYS A 33 1.04 8.51 2.72
CA LYS A 33 1.69 8.62 1.41
C LYS A 33 2.80 7.57 1.23
N ASP A 34 3.72 7.44 2.16
CA ASP A 34 4.86 6.52 2.02
C ASP A 34 4.42 5.04 1.97
N HIS A 35 3.30 4.69 2.60
CA HIS A 35 2.72 3.33 2.59
C HIS A 35 1.90 3.01 1.33
N SER A 36 1.53 4.01 0.54
CA SER A 36 0.64 3.88 -0.62
C SER A 36 1.28 4.41 -1.92
N THR A 37 2.50 4.92 -1.83
CA THR A 37 3.27 5.36 -3.00
C THR A 37 3.44 4.18 -3.95
N TRP A 38 3.16 4.39 -5.24
CA TRP A 38 3.23 3.37 -6.30
C TRP A 38 2.14 2.29 -6.28
N ILE A 39 1.14 2.39 -5.40
CA ILE A 39 0.02 1.44 -5.39
C ILE A 39 -0.63 1.35 -6.78
N SER A 40 -0.89 2.48 -7.45
CA SER A 40 -1.50 2.53 -8.78
C SER A 40 -0.66 1.85 -9.87
N SER A 41 0.66 1.80 -9.71
CA SER A 41 1.59 1.24 -10.70
C SER A 41 1.85 -0.25 -10.48
N HIS A 42 1.80 -0.71 -9.23
CA HIS A 42 2.28 -2.05 -8.86
C HIS A 42 1.30 -2.87 -8.00
N PHE A 43 0.04 -2.45 -7.89
CA PHE A 43 -0.95 -3.28 -7.20
C PHE A 43 -1.32 -4.54 -8.00
N SER A 44 -1.76 -5.54 -7.25
CA SER A 44 -2.61 -6.65 -7.72
C SER A 44 -3.80 -6.74 -6.76
N TYR A 45 -4.94 -7.19 -7.27
CA TYR A 45 -6.15 -7.40 -6.45
C TYR A 45 -6.10 -8.80 -5.78
N PRO A 46 -6.59 -8.95 -4.53
CA PRO A 46 -7.15 -7.92 -3.64
C PRO A 46 -6.09 -7.19 -2.79
N ILE A 47 -6.42 -5.94 -2.41
CA ILE A 47 -5.74 -5.17 -1.37
C ILE A 47 -6.61 -5.17 -0.12
N TYR A 48 -6.12 -5.78 0.95
CA TYR A 48 -6.76 -5.80 2.26
C TYR A 48 -6.42 -4.54 3.04
N SER A 49 -7.43 -3.91 3.61
CA SER A 49 -7.29 -2.75 4.50
C SER A 49 -8.55 -2.62 5.36
N THR A 50 -8.51 -1.79 6.39
CA THR A 50 -9.73 -1.43 7.13
C THR A 50 -10.65 -0.58 6.26
N HIS A 51 -11.94 -0.56 6.61
CA HIS A 51 -12.90 0.31 5.94
C HIS A 51 -12.47 1.78 6.03
N LEU A 52 -11.97 2.23 7.19
CA LEU A 52 -11.46 3.58 7.39
C LEU A 52 -10.31 3.92 6.43
N THR A 53 -9.32 3.04 6.28
CA THR A 53 -8.19 3.25 5.34
C THR A 53 -8.69 3.40 3.90
N LYS A 54 -9.62 2.55 3.46
CA LYS A 54 -10.23 2.65 2.12
C LYS A 54 -10.96 3.97 1.93
N THR A 55 -11.80 4.37 2.89
CA THR A 55 -12.57 5.62 2.85
C THR A 55 -11.63 6.83 2.78
N LEU A 56 -10.60 6.90 3.62
CA LEU A 56 -9.63 8.00 3.60
C LEU A 56 -8.93 8.15 2.25
N LEU A 57 -8.53 7.03 1.63
CA LEU A 57 -7.91 7.06 0.30
C LEU A 57 -8.85 7.56 -0.80
N GLN A 58 -10.14 7.23 -0.72
CA GLN A 58 -11.15 7.65 -1.69
C GLN A 58 -11.52 9.14 -1.55
N HIS A 59 -11.62 9.63 -0.31
CA HIS A 59 -11.98 11.03 -0.03
C HIS A 59 -10.78 12.00 -0.11
N TYR A 60 -9.57 11.52 0.16
CA TYR A 60 -8.36 12.33 0.16
C TYR A 60 -7.27 11.77 -0.77
N PRO A 61 -7.51 11.71 -2.10
CA PRO A 61 -6.51 11.24 -3.05
C PRO A 61 -5.25 12.12 -3.08
N LYS A 62 -5.31 13.34 -2.52
CA LYS A 62 -4.18 14.26 -2.34
C LYS A 62 -3.43 14.09 -1.01
N ALA A 63 -3.98 13.39 -0.02
CA ALA A 63 -3.21 13.01 1.17
C ALA A 63 -2.07 12.03 0.81
N LEU A 64 -2.17 11.39 -0.35
CA LEU A 64 -1.08 10.69 -1.05
C LEU A 64 0.01 11.61 -1.60
N LYS A 65 -0.17 12.93 -1.58
CA LYS A 65 0.74 13.93 -2.18
C LYS A 65 1.26 14.96 -1.17
N LEU A 66 0.48 15.34 -0.15
CA LEU A 66 0.85 16.33 0.87
C LEU A 66 1.88 15.77 1.85
N GLY A 67 3.16 15.94 1.49
CA GLY A 67 4.20 16.20 2.47
C GLY A 67 4.28 17.72 2.66
N ASN A 68 4.57 18.13 3.89
CA ASN A 68 4.65 19.51 4.41
C ASN A 68 3.38 20.02 5.08
N LEU A 69 3.01 19.35 6.17
CA LEU A 69 2.79 19.97 7.48
C LEU A 69 3.54 19.15 8.52
#